data_AF-B9Z6W2-F1
#
_entry.id   AF-B9Z6W2-F1
#
_cell.length_a   1.000
_cell.length_b   1.000
_cell.length_c   1.000
_cell.angle_alpha   90.00
_cell.angle_beta   90.00
_cell.angle_gamma   90.00
#
_symmetry.space_group_name_H-M   'P 1'
#
loop_
_entity.id
_entity.type
_entity.pdbx_description
1 polymer ?
#
loop_
_entity_poly.entity_id
_entity_poly.type
_entity_poly.pdbx_seq_one_letter_code
_entity_poly.pdbx_strand_id
1 'polypeptide(L)' 'MAHSAPKVGFVSLGCPKALVDSEQILTRLRAEGYDISPSYDDADLVVVNTCGFIDSAVAESLDAIG' A
#
# COMPACT_ATOMS: atom_id res chain seq x y z
N MET A 1 -5.54 25.50 11.76
CA MET A 1 -5.90 24.10 12.06
C MET A 1 -4.71 23.28 11.62
N ALA A 2 -4.06 22.55 12.52
CA ALA A 2 -3.00 21.62 12.12
C ALA A 2 -3.67 20.44 11.42
N HIS A 3 -3.51 20.32 10.10
CA HIS A 3 -3.87 19.09 9.42
C HIS A 3 -2.87 18.03 9.89
N SER A 4 -3.34 16.97 10.54
CA SER A 4 -2.54 15.76 10.72
C SER A 4 -2.10 15.26 9.36
N ALA A 5 -0.88 14.72 9.28
CA ALA A 5 -0.41 14.06 8.07
C ALA A 5 -1.43 12.99 7.64
N PRO A 6 -1.85 12.95 6.36
CA PRO A 6 -2.72 11.90 5.88
C PRO A 6 -2.08 10.53 6.08
N LYS A 7 -2.87 9.57 6.55
CA LYS A 7 -2.43 8.21 6.84
C LYS A 7 -2.67 7.30 5.65
N VAL A 8 -1.62 6.61 5.21
CA VAL A 8 -1.67 5.66 4.11
C VAL A 8 -1.54 4.23 4.65
N GLY A 9 -2.56 3.41 4.42
CA GLY A 9 -2.49 1.96 4.55
C GLY A 9 -1.85 1.36 3.30
N PHE A 10 -1.12 0.27 3.45
CA PHE A 10 -0.40 -0.34 2.33
C PHE A 10 -0.51 -1.86 2.38
N VAL A 11 -0.84 -2.47 1.25
CA VAL A 11 -0.82 -3.92 1.08
C VAL A 11 0.02 -4.28 -0.15
N SER A 12 0.92 -5.24 0.03
CA SER A 12 1.76 -5.77 -1.04
C SER A 12 1.37 -7.22 -1.29
N LEU A 13 0.97 -7.53 -2.52
CA LEU A 13 0.50 -8.83 -2.97
C LEU A 13 1.38 -9.38 -4.10
N GLY A 14 1.28 -10.68 -4.35
CA GLY A 14 2.01 -11.34 -5.43
C GLY A 14 3.46 -11.69 -5.07
N CYS A 15 4.42 -11.11 -5.78
CA CYS A 15 5.80 -11.60 -5.83
C CYS A 15 6.80 -10.80 -4.97
N PRO A 16 8.00 -11.34 -4.68
CA PRO A 16 9.03 -10.65 -3.91
C PRO A 16 9.44 -9.28 -4.50
N LYS A 17 9.29 -9.08 -5.81
CA LYS A 17 9.53 -7.79 -6.44
C LYS A 17 8.52 -6.73 -5.98
N ALA A 18 7.24 -7.08 -5.85
CA ALA A 18 6.22 -6.17 -5.33
C ALA A 18 6.54 -5.76 -3.89
N LEU A 19 7.08 -6.67 -3.08
CA LEU A 19 7.51 -6.36 -1.71
C LEU A 19 8.66 -5.34 -1.69
N VAL A 20 9.72 -5.57 -2.47
CA VAL A 20 10.85 -4.63 -2.57
C VAL A 20 10.41 -3.27 -3.09
N ASP A 21 9.53 -3.24 -4.10
CA ASP A 21 8.98 -2.00 -4.64
C ASP A 21 8.14 -1.27 -3.56
N SER A 22 7.41 -2.01 -2.73
CA SER A 22 6.62 -1.45 -1.61
C SER A 22 7.49 -0.75 -0.56
N GLU A 23 8.65 -1.33 -0.21
CA GLU A 23 9.60 -0.70 0.73
C GLU A 23 10.10 0.66 0.21
N GLN A 24 10.37 0.75 -1.10
CA GLN A 24 10.77 2.00 -1.74
C GLN A 24 9.64 3.03 -1.71
N ILE A 25 8.40 2.62 -2.04
CA ILE A 25 7.23 3.49 -2.00
C ILE A 25 6.97 4.00 -0.58
N LEU A 26 6.99 3.13 0.43
CA LEU A 26 6.79 3.51 1.83
C LEU A 26 7.85 4.49 2.32
N THR A 27 9.11 4.29 1.92
CA THR A 27 10.19 5.23 2.22
C THR A 27 9.94 6.61 1.62
N ARG A 28 9.44 6.64 0.37
CA ARG A 28 9.12 7.89 -0.33
C ARG A 28 7.93 8.62 0.30
N LEU A 29 6.85 7.90 0.60
CA LEU A 29 5.66 8.46 1.27
C LEU A 29 6.02 9.12 2.61
N ARG A 30 6.86 8.46 3.42
CA ARG A 30 7.36 9.06 4.67
C ARG A 30 8.19 10.31 4.42
N ALA A 31 9.05 10.31 3.41
CA ALA A 31 9.86 11.48 3.06
C ALA A 31 9.01 12.67 2.56
N GLU A 32 7.84 12.41 2.01
CA GLU A 32 6.86 13.42 1.57
C GLU A 32 5.90 13.88 2.68
N GLY A 33 6.03 13.31 3.89
CA GLY A 33 5.26 13.73 5.07
C GLY A 33 3.95 12.99 5.28
N TYR A 34 3.75 11.84 4.64
CA TYR A 34 2.62 10.94 4.94
C TYR A 34 2.92 10.05 6.14
N ASP A 35 1.91 9.78 6.95
CA ASP A 35 1.98 8.76 8.00
C ASP A 35 1.58 7.40 7.44
N ILE A 36 2.16 6.32 7.97
CA ILE A 36 1.80 4.95 7.58
C ILE A 36 0.85 4.36 8.61
N SER A 37 -0.33 3.97 8.17
CA SER A 37 -1.32 3.35 9.03
C SER A 37 -0.97 1.88 9.32
N PRO A 38 -1.08 1.41 10.58
CA PRO A 38 -0.90 -0.01 10.91
C PRO A 38 -2.15 -0.86 10.59
N SER A 39 -3.30 -0.23 10.32
CA SER A 39 -4.57 -0.87 10.00
C SER A 39 -5.25 -0.18 8.81
N TYR A 40 -6.18 -0.86 8.14
CA TYR A 40 -6.95 -0.23 7.05
C TYR A 40 -8.03 0.72 7.57
N ASP A 41 -8.61 0.42 8.74
CA ASP A 41 -9.67 1.23 9.35
C ASP A 41 -9.17 2.63 9.79
N ASP A 42 -7.87 2.75 10.09
CA ASP A 42 -7.23 4.00 10.51
C ASP A 42 -6.56 4.76 9.34
N ALA A 43 -6.72 4.29 8.10
CA ALA A 43 -6.11 4.88 6.92
C ALA A 43 -7.07 5.84 6.18
N ASP A 44 -6.54 6.98 5.75
CA ASP A 44 -7.27 7.91 4.85
C ASP A 44 -7.25 7.42 3.39
N LEU A 45 -6.24 6.63 3.03
CA LEU A 45 -6.06 6.01 1.71
C LEU A 45 -5.39 4.64 1.89
N VAL A 46 -5.82 3.63 1.13
CA VAL A 46 -5.14 2.33 1.05
C VAL A 46 -4.54 2.14 -0.35
N VAL A 47 -3.26 1.75 -0.40
CA VAL A 47 -2.56 1.37 -1.64
C VAL A 47 -2.47 -0.15 -1.72
N VAL A 48 -3.00 -0.72 -2.80
CA VAL A 48 -2.85 -2.13 -3.16
C VAL A 48 -1.77 -2.26 -4.23
N ASN A 49 -0.59 -2.76 -3.86
CA ASN A 49 0.51 -3.02 -4.79
C ASN A 49 0.56 -4.51 -5.13
N THR A 50 0.31 -4.87 -6.38
CA THR A 50 0.29 -6.27 -6.84
C THR A 50 1.10 -6.43 -8.13
N CYS A 51 1.40 -7.68 -8.49
CA CYS A 51 1.98 -8.00 -9.79
C CYS A 51 0.90 -8.20 -10.85
N GLY A 52 0.88 -7.35 -11.88
CA GLY A 52 -0.08 -7.46 -12.99
C GLY A 52 0.19 -8.58 -14.00
N PHE A 53 1.26 -9.36 -13.81
CA PHE A 53 1.68 -10.42 -14.75
C PHE A 53 1.44 -11.84 -14.23
N ILE A 54 1.18 -11.98 -12.93
CA ILE A 54 0.99 -13.28 -12.30
C ILE A 54 -0.50 -13.43 -12.01
N ASP A 55 -1.17 -14.37 -12.68
CA ASP A 55 -2.61 -14.54 -12.57
C ASP A 55 -3.10 -14.73 -11.13
N SER A 56 -2.33 -15.44 -10.28
CA SER A 56 -2.67 -15.59 -8.86
C SER A 56 -2.61 -14.26 -8.10
N ALA A 57 -1.62 -13.40 -8.40
CA ALA A 57 -1.49 -12.08 -7.78
C ALA A 57 -2.59 -11.12 -8.27
N VAL A 58 -3.05 -11.27 -9.51
CA VAL A 58 -4.20 -10.53 -10.04
C VAL A 58 -5.47 -10.95 -9.31
N ALA A 59 -5.72 -12.26 -9.17
CA ALA A 59 -6.88 -12.76 -8.42
C ALA A 59 -6.87 -12.28 -6.96
N GLU A 60 -5.74 -12.43 -6.24
CA GLU A 60 -5.58 -11.93 -4.87
C GLU A 60 -5.87 -10.43 -4.76
N SER A 61 -5.48 -9.63 -5.76
CA SER A 61 -5.73 -8.19 -5.74
C SER A 61 -7.19 -7.82 -5.95
N LEU A 62 -7.92 -8.60 -6.76
CA LEU A 62 -9.36 -8.41 -6.95
C LEU A 62 -10.13 -8.77 -5.68
N ASP A 63 -9.75 -9.86 -5.02
CA ASP A 63 -10.35 -10.27 -3.74
C ASP A 63 -10.08 -9.26 -2.61
N ALA A 64 -8.95 -8.55 -2.68
CA ALA A 64 -8.60 -7.53 -1.68
C ALA A 64 -9.41 -6.21 -1.81
N ILE A 65 -10.03 -5.95 -2.96
CA ILE A 65 -10.79 -4.72 -3.24
C ILE A 65 -12.30 -4.93 -3.45
N GLY A 66 -12.74 -6.18 -3.61
CA GLY A 66 -14.15 -6.57 -3.83
C GLY A 66 -14.88 -6.89 -2.54
#